data_AF-A0AB39Z164-F1
#
_entry.id   AF-A0AB39Z164-F1
#
_cell.length_a   1.000
_cell.length_b   1.000
_cell.length_c   1.000
_cell.angle_alpha   90.00
_cell.angle_beta   90.00
_cell.angle_gamma   90.00
#
_symmetry.space_group_name_H-M   'P 1'
#
loop_
_entity.id
_entity.type
_entity.pdbx_description
1 polymer ?
#
loop_
_entity_poly.entity_id
_entity_poly.type
_entity_poly.pdbx_seq_one_letter_code
_entity_poly.pdbx_strand_id
1 'polypeptide(L)' 'MALQKSLFVILAVMTIVLMVANTASAIDCLSGRFSGPCWAWDGEQCRRLCGEEGHVSGHCSASLKCWCEGC' A
#
# COMPACT_ATOMS: atom_id res chain seq x y z
N MET A 1 -35.77 -10.71 -17.71
CA MET A 1 -35.14 -11.25 -16.48
C MET A 1 -33.67 -11.68 -16.67
N ALA A 2 -33.28 -12.32 -17.78
CA ALA A 2 -31.88 -12.70 -18.02
C ALA A 2 -30.92 -11.50 -18.18
N LEU A 3 -31.31 -10.47 -18.95
CA LEU A 3 -30.51 -9.26 -19.20
C LEU A 3 -30.09 -8.54 -17.91
N GLN A 4 -31.00 -8.42 -16.94
CA GLN A 4 -30.76 -7.75 -15.66
C GLN A 4 -29.75 -8.52 -14.79
N LYS A 5 -29.85 -9.87 -14.78
CA LYS A 5 -28.90 -10.72 -14.04
C LYS A 5 -27.50 -10.64 -14.65
N SER A 6 -27.39 -10.65 -15.97
CA SER A 6 -26.12 -10.48 -16.68
C SER A 6 -25.48 -9.12 -16.41
N LEU A 7 -26.28 -8.05 -16.38
CA LEU A 7 -25.80 -6.70 -16.05
C LEU A 7 -25.19 -6.64 -14.64
N PHE A 8 -25.85 -7.22 -13.64
CA PHE A 8 -25.32 -7.26 -12.27
C PHE A 8 -24.02 -8.05 -12.16
N VAL A 9 -23.89 -9.16 -12.89
CA VAL A 9 -22.65 -9.94 -12.93
C VAL A 9 -21.52 -9.11 -13.54
N ILE A 10 -21.77 -8.42 -14.65
CA ILE A 10 -20.76 -7.57 -15.29
C ILE A 10 -20.31 -6.44 -14.35
N LEU A 11 -21.27 -5.75 -13.71
CA LEU A 11 -20.96 -4.71 -12.72
C LEU A 11 -20.14 -5.24 -11.55
N ALA A 12 -20.49 -6.41 -11.02
CA ALA A 12 -19.75 -7.04 -9.92
C ALA A 12 -18.32 -7.42 -10.33
N VAL A 13 -18.13 -7.97 -11.53
CA VAL A 13 -16.78 -8.29 -12.04
C VAL A 13 -15.97 -7.01 -12.22
N MET A 14 -16.54 -5.97 -12.80
CA MET A 14 -15.85 -4.69 -13.00
C MET A 14 -15.46 -4.03 -11.68
N THR A 15 -16.32 -4.05 -10.66
CA THR A 15 -15.98 -3.49 -9.34
C THR A 15 -14.86 -4.27 -8.67
N ILE A 16 -14.86 -5.60 -8.77
CA ILE A 16 -13.77 -6.44 -8.25
C ILE A 16 -12.45 -6.12 -8.95
N VAL A 17 -12.45 -6.05 -10.29
CA VAL A 17 -11.24 -5.72 -11.07
C VAL A 17 -10.68 -4.35 -10.70
N LEU A 18 -11.54 -3.34 -10.57
CA LEU A 18 -11.13 -1.98 -10.18
C LEU A 18 -10.55 -1.94 -8.76
N MET A 19 -11.15 -2.66 -7.82
CA MET A 19 -10.64 -2.76 -6.44
C MET A 19 -9.25 -3.39 -6.41
N VAL A 20 -9.06 -4.50 -7.13
CA VAL A 20 -7.75 -5.20 -7.20
C VAL A 20 -6.69 -4.30 -7.83
N ALA A 21 -7.01 -3.59 -8.92
CA ALA A 21 -6.09 -2.65 -9.56
C ALA A 21 -5.69 -1.50 -8.62
N ASN A 22 -6.63 -0.98 -7.82
CA ASN A 22 -6.36 0.11 -6.88
C ASN A 22 -5.56 -0.33 -5.63
N THR A 23 -5.62 -1.61 -5.25
CA THR A 23 -4.79 -2.14 -4.16
C THR A 23 -3.35 -2.44 -4.57
N ALA A 24 -3.07 -2.56 -5.88
CA ALA A 24 -1.73 -2.86 -6.37
C ALA A 24 -0.72 -1.72 -6.14
N SER A 25 -1.18 -0.49 -5.91
CA SER A 25 -0.33 0.64 -5.52
C SER A 25 -0.01 0.68 -4.01
N ALA A 26 -0.53 -0.27 -3.23
CA ALA A 26 -0.28 -0.41 -1.79
C ALA A 26 0.69 -1.56 -1.50
N ILE A 27 1.64 -1.82 -2.41
CA ILE A 27 2.73 -2.75 -2.13
C ILE A 27 3.75 -1.98 -1.30
N ASP A 28 3.79 -2.35 -0.02
CA ASP A 28 4.79 -1.86 0.91
C ASP A 28 6.01 -2.78 0.87
N CYS A 29 7.22 -2.22 0.87
CA CYS A 29 8.46 -2.96 1.04
C CYS A 29 9.27 -2.44 2.23
N LEU A 30 10.16 -3.28 2.78
CA LEU A 30 11.02 -2.85 3.89
C LEU A 30 12.05 -1.85 3.39
N SER A 31 12.22 -0.73 4.10
CA SER A 31 13.30 0.23 3.83
C SER A 31 14.66 -0.46 3.87
N GLY A 32 15.50 -0.18 2.88
CA GLY A 32 16.86 -0.71 2.80
C GLY A 32 17.87 0.02 3.70
N ARG A 33 17.54 1.24 4.15
CA ARG A 33 18.43 2.11 4.93
C ARG A 33 17.98 2.33 6.38
N PHE A 34 16.71 2.14 6.70
CA PHE A 34 16.22 2.31 8.06
C PHE A 34 16.80 1.24 8.99
N SER A 35 17.42 1.67 10.09
CA SER A 35 18.07 0.77 11.05
C SER A 35 17.46 0.91 12.44
N GLY A 36 17.21 -0.23 13.10
CA GLY A 36 16.63 -0.28 14.43
C GLY A 36 15.09 -0.40 14.44
N PRO A 37 14.48 -0.43 15.62
CA PRO A 37 13.03 -0.42 15.78
C PRO A 37 12.42 0.92 15.33
N CYS A 38 11.30 0.88 14.62
CA CYS A 38 10.51 2.05 14.21
C CYS A 38 9.48 2.37 15.31
N TRP A 39 9.78 3.31 16.20
CA TRP A 39 8.89 3.74 17.28
C TRP A 39 7.88 4.79 16.83
N ALA A 40 6.94 5.12 17.71
CA ALA A 40 5.90 6.12 17.44
C ALA A 40 6.45 7.51 17.07
N TRP A 41 7.68 7.85 17.49
CA TRP A 41 8.35 9.11 17.16
C TRP A 41 9.31 9.03 15.95
N ASP A 42 9.58 7.84 15.41
CA ASP A 42 10.47 7.64 14.25
C ASP A 42 9.75 7.74 12.91
N GLY A 43 8.43 7.94 12.91
CA GLY A 43 7.61 7.96 11.70
C GLY A 43 8.06 9.00 10.68
N GLU A 44 8.52 10.18 11.12
CA GLU A 44 9.05 11.22 10.22
C GLU A 44 10.39 10.82 9.61
N GLN A 45 11.26 10.17 10.39
CA GLN A 45 12.53 9.66 9.88
C GLN A 45 12.31 8.56 8.84
N CYS A 46 11.38 7.63 9.10
CA CYS A 46 10.99 6.59 8.16
C CYS A 46 10.44 7.18 6.85
N ARG A 47 9.50 8.14 6.92
CA ARG A 47 8.97 8.86 5.75
C ARG A 47 10.07 9.49 4.91
N ARG A 48 10.97 10.25 5.54
CA ARG A 48 12.08 10.92 4.84
C ARG A 48 13.02 9.92 4.17
N LEU A 49 13.40 8.85 4.87
CA LEU A 49 14.30 7.82 4.33
C LEU A 49 13.69 7.09 3.12
N CYS A 50 12.41 6.73 3.19
CA CYS A 50 11.72 6.13 2.05
C CYS A 50 11.67 7.08 0.84
N GLY A 51 11.43 8.38 1.07
CA GLY A 51 11.52 9.39 0.01
C GLY A 51 12.94 9.50 -0.59
N GLU A 52 13.98 9.40 0.23
CA GLU A 52 15.39 9.36 -0.22
C GLU A 52 15.77 8.06 -0.95
N GLU A 53 15.03 6.98 -0.70
CA GLU A 53 15.13 5.70 -1.43
C GLU A 53 14.35 5.70 -2.75
N GLY A 54 13.55 6.75 -3.02
CA GLY A 54 12.77 6.90 -4.24
C GLY A 54 11.32 6.39 -4.15
N HIS A 55 10.86 6.08 -2.94
CA HIS A 55 9.49 5.66 -2.66
C HIS A 55 8.56 6.87 -2.43
N VAL A 56 7.25 6.63 -2.40
CA VAL A 56 6.24 7.69 -2.22
C VAL A 56 6.30 8.27 -0.80
N SER A 57 6.41 7.39 0.19
CA SER A 57 6.40 7.71 1.62
C SER A 57 6.85 6.47 2.41
N GLY A 58 6.77 6.53 3.74
CA GLY A 58 6.92 5.36 4.59
C GLY A 58 6.18 5.46 5.92
N HIS A 59 5.99 4.31 6.57
CA HIS A 59 5.30 4.22 7.86
C HIS A 59 5.93 3.17 8.78
N CYS A 60 5.73 3.35 10.10
CA CYS A 60 6.10 2.35 11.10
C CYS A 60 4.97 1.34 11.28
N SER A 61 5.28 0.05 11.21
CA SER A 61 4.33 -1.01 11.55
C SER A 61 4.40 -1.41 13.03
N ALA A 62 3.36 -2.12 13.51
CA ALA A 62 3.33 -2.69 14.86
C ALA A 62 4.49 -3.68 15.15
N SER A 63 5.14 -4.19 14.11
CA SER A 63 6.35 -5.02 14.21
C SER A 63 7.64 -4.21 14.36
N LEU A 64 7.53 -2.90 14.63
CA LEU A 64 8.65 -1.96 14.77
C LEU A 64 9.54 -1.92 13.53
N LYS A 65 8.95 -2.02 12.34
CA LYS A 65 9.65 -1.94 11.05
C LYS A 65 9.21 -0.70 10.30
N CYS A 66 10.14 -0.11 9.55
CA CYS A 66 9.85 0.95 8.59
C CYS A 66 9.53 0.32 7.23
N TRP A 67 8.35 0.61 6.72
CA TRP A 67 7.85 0.18 5.42
C TRP A 67 7.76 1.38 4.49
N CYS A 68 8.23 1.24 3.26
CA CYS A 68 8.13 2.23 2.21
C CYS A 68 6.96 1.90 1.29
N GLU A 69 6.21 2.93 0.91
CA GLU A 69 5.02 2.83 0.08
C GLU A 69 5.35 3.01 -1.42
N GLY A 70 4.60 2.33 -2.29
CA GLY A 70 4.80 2.44 -3.73
C GLY A 70 6.06 1.73 -4.21
N CYS A 71 6.35 0.59 -3.58
CA CYS A 71 7.12 -0.46 -4.21
C CYS A 71 6.22 -1.20 -5.23
#